data_AF-A0A3C0EM47-F1
#
_entry.id   AF-A0A3C0EM47-F1
#
_cell.length_a   1.000
_cell.length_b   1.000
_cell.length_c   1.000
_cell.angle_alpha   90.00
_cell.angle_beta   90.00
_cell.angle_gamma   90.00
#
_symmetry.space_group_name_H-M   'P 1'
#
loop_
_entity.id
_entity.type
_entity.pdbx_description
1 polymer ?
#
loop_
_entity_poly.entity_id
_entity_poly.type
_entity_poly.pdbx_seq_one_letter_code
_entity_poly.pdbx_strand_id
1 'polypeptide(L)'
;MNDLNVTAGEASHDDPLGLRNQHVPGAVKQLPQASSLSSLMLWGIILFAIGIRLLVFILGPANNFNQAYEPDSRRYVELSKALNEFGTFARGPEDSGVIHIPLYQLRKQRGELEATNKYHLYPETFRTPGYPIFLSIFEWLGVSTPAAVPTQCLLSGLNVLLVFLLARHLLNHNLAAMAAAVIVAVHPADILASQSILSESLFTSLMLSGVCLA
;
A
#
# COMPACT_ATOMS: atom_id res chain seq x y z
N MET A 1 -28.90 -63.91 -0.75
CA MET A 1 -29.21 -63.32 0.58
C MET A 1 -28.13 -62.29 0.87
N ASN A 2 -28.27 -60.98 0.70
CA ASN A 2 -29.41 -60.11 0.41
C ASN A 2 -28.90 -58.94 -0.44
N ASP A 3 -29.61 -58.66 -1.53
CA ASP A 3 -29.50 -57.41 -2.28
C ASP A 3 -30.33 -56.33 -1.57
N LEU A 4 -29.71 -55.21 -1.20
CA LEU A 4 -30.42 -54.01 -0.78
C LEU A 4 -30.31 -52.97 -1.90
N ASN A 5 -31.34 -53.02 -2.74
CA ASN A 5 -31.61 -52.09 -3.82
C ASN A 5 -32.20 -50.81 -3.20
N VAL A 6 -31.40 -49.75 -3.09
CA VAL A 6 -31.86 -48.43 -2.63
C VAL A 6 -32.14 -47.56 -3.85
N THR A 7 -33.41 -47.52 -4.23
CA THR A 7 -33.96 -46.52 -5.16
C THR A 7 -34.18 -45.21 -4.41
N ALA A 8 -33.31 -44.21 -4.62
CA ALA A 8 -33.63 -42.79 -4.46
C ALA A 8 -33.83 -42.26 -5.89
N GLY A 9 -35.05 -41.95 -6.34
CA GLY A 9 -35.87 -40.88 -5.78
C GLY A 9 -35.47 -39.58 -6.47
N GLU A 10 -35.72 -39.48 -7.78
CA GLU A 10 -35.58 -38.22 -8.53
C GLU A 10 -36.58 -37.20 -7.96
N ALA A 11 -36.09 -36.33 -7.10
CA ALA A 11 -36.81 -35.14 -6.71
C ALA A 11 -36.82 -34.18 -7.90
N SER A 12 -37.95 -34.13 -8.60
CA SER A 12 -38.29 -33.06 -9.54
C SER A 12 -38.32 -31.76 -8.74
N HIS A 13 -37.21 -31.05 -8.76
CA HIS A 13 -37.11 -29.71 -8.19
C HIS A 13 -37.63 -28.76 -9.27
N ASP A 14 -38.95 -28.53 -9.25
CA ASP A 14 -39.60 -27.49 -10.02
C ASP A 14 -38.88 -26.16 -9.72
N ASP A 15 -38.28 -25.56 -10.73
CA ASP A 15 -37.80 -24.18 -10.75
C ASP A 15 -39.03 -23.29 -11.02
N PRO A 16 -39.69 -22.72 -9.99
CA PRO A 16 -40.95 -22.02 -10.17
C PRO A 16 -40.78 -20.68 -10.90
N LEU A 17 -39.54 -20.27 -11.17
CA LEU A 17 -39.23 -18.99 -11.81
C LEU A 17 -38.67 -19.16 -13.22
N GLY A 18 -38.33 -20.37 -13.67
CA GLY A 18 -37.83 -20.64 -15.03
C GLY A 18 -36.58 -19.84 -15.40
N LEU A 19 -35.83 -19.35 -14.40
CA LEU A 19 -34.71 -18.41 -14.61
C LEU A 19 -33.43 -19.14 -15.00
N ARG A 20 -33.36 -20.47 -14.83
CA ARG A 20 -32.13 -21.23 -15.05
C ARG A 20 -31.71 -21.38 -16.52
N ASN A 21 -32.62 -21.11 -17.46
CA ASN A 21 -32.37 -21.21 -18.91
C ASN A 21 -32.52 -19.88 -19.67
N GLN A 22 -32.45 -18.74 -18.99
CA GLN A 22 -32.20 -17.48 -19.69
C GLN A 22 -30.76 -17.49 -20.20
N HIS A 23 -30.60 -18.10 -21.37
CA HIS A 23 -29.49 -17.95 -22.27
C HIS A 23 -29.28 -16.45 -22.46
N VAL A 24 -28.41 -15.84 -21.65
CA VAL A 24 -28.03 -14.43 -21.80
C VAL A 24 -27.30 -14.35 -23.15
N PRO A 25 -27.92 -13.87 -24.24
CA PRO A 25 -27.29 -13.75 -25.54
C PRO A 25 -26.51 -12.45 -25.50
N GLY A 26 -25.50 -12.43 -24.64
CA GLY A 26 -24.53 -11.38 -24.49
C GLY A 26 -23.18 -12.04 -24.65
N ALA A 27 -22.87 -12.47 -25.87
CA ALA A 27 -21.50 -12.77 -26.24
C ALA A 27 -20.69 -11.54 -25.82
N VAL A 28 -19.95 -11.66 -24.70
CA VAL A 28 -18.96 -10.67 -24.31
C VAL A 28 -18.03 -10.62 -25.50
N LYS A 29 -18.23 -9.60 -26.34
CA LYS A 29 -17.49 -9.41 -27.58
C LYS A 29 -16.03 -9.44 -27.16
N GLN A 30 -15.35 -10.56 -27.45
CA GLN A 30 -13.97 -10.74 -27.06
C GLN A 30 -13.23 -9.54 -27.66
N LEU A 31 -12.81 -8.63 -26.78
CA LEU A 31 -12.07 -7.45 -27.20
C LEU A 31 -10.83 -7.98 -27.92
N PRO A 32 -10.46 -7.38 -29.05
CA PRO A 32 -9.35 -7.88 -29.87
C PRO A 32 -8.12 -8.02 -28.98
N GLN A 33 -7.62 -9.25 -28.83
CA GLN A 33 -6.36 -9.51 -28.16
C GLN A 33 -5.29 -8.75 -28.94
N ALA A 34 -4.88 -7.61 -28.40
CA ALA A 34 -3.83 -6.79 -28.99
C ALA A 34 -2.52 -7.58 -28.92
N SER A 35 -2.23 -8.25 -30.04
CA SER A 35 -0.98 -8.92 -30.33
C SER A 35 0.12 -7.85 -30.40
N SER A 36 1.17 -8.07 -29.60
CA SER A 36 2.38 -7.25 -29.47
C SER A 36 2.17 -5.80 -29.00
N LEU A 37 1.67 -5.58 -27.78
CA LEU A 37 2.08 -4.38 -27.06
C LEU A 37 3.58 -4.48 -26.76
N SER A 38 4.37 -3.51 -27.23
CA SER A 38 5.82 -3.55 -27.12
C SER A 38 6.24 -3.36 -25.66
N SER A 39 7.15 -4.21 -25.18
CA SER A 39 7.79 -4.04 -23.86
C SER A 39 8.40 -2.64 -23.69
N LEU A 40 8.84 -2.03 -24.80
CA LEU A 40 9.31 -0.65 -24.86
C LEU A 40 8.27 0.35 -24.33
N MET A 41 7.00 0.19 -24.67
CA MET A 41 5.95 1.11 -24.24
C MET A 41 5.70 1.02 -22.73
N LEU A 42 5.71 -0.20 -22.18
CA LEU A 42 5.59 -0.41 -20.72
C LEU A 42 6.77 0.25 -19.97
N TRP A 43 8.00 0.02 -20.44
CA TRP A 43 9.18 0.67 -19.86
C TRP A 43 9.11 2.18 -19.97
N GLY A 44 8.61 2.72 -21.09
CA GLY A 44 8.36 4.16 -21.24
C GLY A 44 7.41 4.70 -20.18
N ILE A 45 6.33 3.98 -19.87
CA ILE A 45 5.35 4.38 -18.84
C ILE A 45 5.97 4.32 -17.44
N ILE A 46 6.73 3.28 -17.12
CA ILE A 46 7.41 3.14 -15.83
C ILE A 46 8.44 4.25 -15.63
N LEU A 47 9.28 4.50 -16.64
CA LEU A 47 10.28 5.57 -16.60
C LEU A 47 9.62 6.93 -16.50
N PHE A 48 8.51 7.16 -17.20
CA PHE A 48 7.71 8.37 -17.04
C PHE A 48 7.16 8.52 -15.62
N ALA A 49 6.58 7.46 -15.05
CA ALA A 49 6.02 7.46 -13.70
C ALA A 49 7.06 7.77 -12.62
N ILE A 50 8.25 7.17 -12.72
CA ILE A 50 9.38 7.47 -11.84
C ILE A 50 9.87 8.91 -12.08
N GLY A 51 10.06 9.28 -13.35
CA GLY A 51 10.56 10.59 -13.76
C GLY A 51 9.69 11.73 -13.24
N ILE A 52 8.37 11.64 -13.37
CA ILE A 52 7.46 12.69 -12.89
C ILE A 52 7.50 12.82 -11.36
N ARG A 53 7.57 11.70 -10.62
CA ARG A 53 7.65 11.71 -9.15
C ARG A 53 8.96 12.31 -8.65
N LEU A 54 10.08 11.97 -9.29
CA LEU A 54 11.38 12.56 -9.00
C LEU A 54 11.45 14.03 -9.42
N LEU A 55 10.82 14.41 -10.54
CA LEU A 55 10.73 15.80 -10.96
C LEU A 55 9.96 16.65 -9.95
N VAL A 56 8.81 16.14 -9.47
CA VAL A 56 8.03 16.78 -8.40
C VAL A 56 8.83 16.85 -7.10
N PHE A 57 9.62 15.83 -6.77
CA PHE A 57 10.52 15.89 -5.62
C PHE A 57 11.56 17.01 -5.75
N ILE A 58 12.21 17.13 -6.91
CA ILE A 58 13.29 18.11 -7.15
C ILE A 58 12.74 19.55 -7.21
N LEU A 59 11.63 19.75 -7.91
CA LEU A 59 11.05 21.09 -8.13
C LEU A 59 10.04 21.49 -7.06
N GLY A 60 9.49 20.53 -6.35
CA GLY A 60 8.38 20.72 -5.44
C GLY A 60 8.79 21.03 -4.02
N PRO A 61 7.79 21.27 -3.15
CA PRO A 61 7.99 21.63 -1.75
C PRO A 61 8.80 20.59 -0.98
N ALA A 62 8.71 19.31 -1.36
CA ALA A 62 9.42 18.21 -0.73
C ALA A 62 10.95 18.28 -0.85
N ASN A 63 11.50 19.11 -1.76
CA ASN A 63 12.93 19.43 -1.77
C ASN A 63 13.36 20.19 -0.50
N ASN A 64 12.43 20.95 0.10
CA ASN A 64 12.61 21.48 1.45
C ASN A 64 12.12 20.43 2.43
N PHE A 65 13.06 19.71 3.05
CA PHE A 65 12.75 18.59 3.92
C PHE A 65 11.69 18.86 4.99
N ASN A 66 11.64 20.07 5.54
CA ASN A 66 10.62 20.47 6.52
C ASN A 66 9.19 20.42 6.00
N GLN A 67 8.99 20.53 4.68
CA GLN A 67 7.68 20.49 4.01
C GLN A 67 7.28 19.06 3.61
N ALA A 68 8.22 18.12 3.57
CA ALA A 68 7.92 16.69 3.37
C ALA A 68 7.37 16.01 4.64
N TYR A 69 7.44 16.70 5.79
CA TYR A 69 6.84 16.25 7.04
C TYR A 69 5.37 16.64 7.10
N GLU A 70 4.53 15.63 7.00
CA GLU A 70 3.15 15.74 7.47
C GLU A 70 3.12 15.67 9.01
N PRO A 71 2.03 16.12 9.65
CA PRO A 71 1.84 15.95 11.10
C PRO A 71 2.08 14.50 11.56
N ASP A 72 1.68 13.53 10.74
CA ASP A 72 1.88 12.10 10.99
C ASP A 72 3.32 11.63 10.77
N SER A 73 4.06 12.25 9.85
CA SER A 73 5.45 11.86 9.53
C SER A 73 6.38 11.97 10.73
N ARG A 74 6.18 12.98 11.58
CA ARG A 74 7.00 13.22 12.78
C ARG A 74 7.04 11.99 13.68
N ARG A 75 5.89 11.34 13.84
CA ARG A 75 5.79 10.17 14.70
C ARG A 75 6.54 8.97 14.11
N TYR A 76 6.48 8.76 12.80
CA TYR A 76 7.27 7.71 12.17
C TYR A 76 8.78 7.93 12.33
N VAL A 77 9.24 9.19 12.25
CA VAL A 77 10.65 9.54 12.46
C VAL A 77 11.07 9.45 13.92
N GLU A 78 10.22 9.82 14.88
CA GLU A 78 10.49 9.58 16.31
C GLU A 78 10.64 8.09 16.62
N LEU A 79 9.76 7.26 16.05
CA LEU A 79 9.81 5.81 16.23
C LEU A 79 11.03 5.18 15.56
N SER A 80 11.46 5.67 14.39
CA SER A 80 12.68 5.18 13.74
C SER A 80 13.93 5.49 14.58
N LYS A 81 13.99 6.71 15.15
CA LYS A 81 15.08 7.09 16.07
C LYS A 81 15.07 6.26 17.34
N ALA A 82 13.90 6.05 17.96
CA ALA A 82 13.79 5.22 19.15
C ALA A 82 14.21 3.76 18.89
N LEU A 83 13.88 3.23 17.71
CA LEU A 83 14.36 1.91 17.26
C LEU A 83 15.88 1.89 17.12
N ASN A 84 16.48 2.92 16.51
CA ASN A 84 17.93 2.98 16.30
C ASN A 84 18.71 3.22 17.61
N GLU A 85 18.25 4.11 18.48
CA GLU A 85 18.95 4.50 19.70
C GLU A 85 18.76 3.48 20.83
N PHE A 86 17.54 2.96 20.99
CA PHE A 86 17.16 2.14 22.15
C PHE A 86 16.83 0.70 21.80
N GLY A 87 16.70 0.35 20.52
CA GLY A 87 16.24 -0.97 20.09
C GLY A 87 14.79 -1.25 20.48
N THR A 88 13.99 -0.22 20.73
CA THR A 88 12.60 -0.36 21.20
C THR A 88 11.63 0.42 20.35
N PHE A 89 10.48 -0.18 20.05
CA PHE A 89 9.37 0.48 19.40
C PHE A 89 8.53 1.25 20.44
N ALA A 90 9.01 2.43 20.80
CA ALA A 90 8.47 3.22 21.90
C ALA A 90 8.53 4.71 21.59
N ARG A 91 7.72 5.49 22.31
CA ARG A 91 7.52 6.92 22.09
C ARG A 91 7.87 7.75 23.33
N GLY A 92 8.24 9.00 23.10
CA GLY A 92 8.48 9.97 24.16
C GLY A 92 7.20 10.41 24.88
N PRO A 93 7.34 11.06 26.05
CA PRO A 93 6.22 11.61 26.82
C PRO A 93 5.59 12.85 26.18
N GLU A 94 6.34 13.55 25.33
CA GLU A 94 5.86 14.70 24.56
C GLU A 94 5.23 14.18 23.27
N ASP A 95 3.93 13.88 23.33
CA ASP A 95 3.21 13.32 22.19
C ASP A 95 3.00 14.38 21.10
N SER A 96 3.70 14.24 19.98
CA SER A 96 3.64 15.19 18.86
C SER A 96 2.43 14.98 17.94
N GLY A 97 1.66 13.90 18.13
CA GLY A 97 0.49 13.59 17.32
C GLY A 97 -0.80 14.26 17.82
N VAL A 98 -1.44 15.05 16.97
CA VAL A 98 -2.64 15.86 17.29
C VAL A 98 -3.77 15.03 17.91
N ILE A 99 -3.95 13.78 17.47
CA ILE A 99 -5.02 12.88 17.94
C ILE A 99 -4.69 12.23 19.29
N HIS A 100 -3.41 12.10 19.65
CA HIS A 100 -2.98 11.37 20.84
C HIS A 100 -2.90 12.25 22.08
N ILE A 101 -2.74 13.56 21.90
CA ILE A 101 -2.69 14.53 23.00
C ILE A 101 -3.91 14.43 23.93
N PRO A 102 -5.17 14.41 23.43
CA PRO A 102 -6.34 14.29 24.31
C PRO A 102 -6.37 12.97 25.08
N LEU A 103 -6.03 11.85 24.42
CA LEU A 103 -6.04 10.54 25.07
C LEU A 103 -4.96 10.42 26.14
N TYR A 104 -3.75 10.92 25.87
CA TYR A 104 -2.67 10.99 26.85
C TYR A 104 -3.07 11.84 28.06
N GLN A 105 -3.67 13.00 27.84
CA GLN A 105 -4.17 13.87 28.91
C GLN A 105 -5.24 13.18 29.76
N LEU A 106 -6.20 12.48 29.12
CA LEU A 106 -7.24 11.73 29.82
C LEU A 106 -6.65 10.59 30.68
N ARG A 107 -5.72 9.80 30.12
CA ARG A 107 -5.04 8.73 30.87
C ARG A 107 -4.23 9.28 32.04
N LYS A 108 -3.52 10.40 31.83
CA LYS A 108 -2.77 11.09 32.88
C LYS A 108 -3.68 11.57 34.01
N GLN A 109 -4.84 12.16 33.69
CA GLN A 109 -5.80 12.61 34.70
C GLN A 109 -6.39 11.45 35.50
N ARG A 110 -6.57 10.28 34.87
CA ARG A 110 -7.11 9.08 35.53
C ARG A 110 -6.06 8.24 36.26
N GLY A 111 -4.77 8.59 36.16
CA GLY A 111 -3.69 7.74 36.68
C GLY A 111 -3.54 6.43 35.91
N GLU A 112 -4.02 6.37 34.67
CA GLU A 112 -4.03 5.18 33.79
C GLU A 112 -2.89 5.23 32.75
N LEU A 113 -1.79 5.92 33.07
CA LEU A 113 -0.65 5.93 32.16
C LEU A 113 0.01 4.55 32.11
N GLU A 114 0.38 4.16 30.90
CA GLU A 114 1.09 2.91 30.65
C GLU A 114 2.45 2.91 31.38
N ALA A 115 2.92 1.75 31.81
CA ALA A 115 4.25 1.65 32.38
C ALA A 115 5.31 1.98 31.32
N THR A 116 6.25 2.86 31.67
CA THR A 116 7.36 3.19 30.78
C THR A 116 8.41 2.08 30.80
N ASN A 117 9.17 1.96 29.71
CA ASN A 117 10.36 1.10 29.67
C ASN A 117 11.52 1.69 30.49
N LYS A 118 12.67 1.01 30.49
CA LYS A 118 13.91 1.44 31.19
C LYS A 118 14.47 2.80 30.72
N TYR A 119 13.99 3.33 29.60
CA TYR A 119 14.38 4.60 29.02
C TYR A 119 13.30 5.69 29.22
N HIS A 120 12.30 5.43 30.07
CA HIS A 120 11.17 6.32 30.30
C HIS A 120 10.31 6.61 29.05
N LEU A 121 10.27 5.66 28.10
CA LEU A 121 9.44 5.72 26.91
C LEU A 121 8.18 4.88 27.09
N TYR A 122 7.07 5.33 26.51
CA TYR A 122 5.81 4.57 26.48
C TYR A 122 5.80 3.62 25.28
N PRO A 123 5.20 2.42 25.39
CA PRO A 123 5.01 1.55 24.23
C PRO A 123 4.18 2.26 23.15
N GLU A 124 4.50 2.03 21.89
CA GLU A 124 3.70 2.51 20.76
C GLU A 124 2.65 1.46 20.37
N THR A 125 1.39 1.88 20.26
CA THR A 125 0.23 1.00 19.99
C THR A 125 -0.57 1.41 18.77
N PHE A 126 -0.39 2.63 18.25
CA PHE A 126 -1.21 3.18 17.16
C PHE A 126 -0.58 3.00 15.79
N ARG A 127 0.74 2.85 15.72
CA ARG A 127 1.47 2.69 14.46
C ARG A 127 2.09 1.31 14.39
N THR A 128 2.06 0.74 13.19
CA THR A 128 2.78 -0.51 12.92
C THR A 128 4.28 -0.24 12.80
N PRO A 129 5.14 -1.18 13.22
CA PRO A 129 6.59 -0.96 13.22
C PRO A 129 7.22 -0.99 11.82
N GLY A 130 6.53 -1.50 10.80
CA GLY A 130 7.10 -1.72 9.46
C GLY A 130 7.69 -0.47 8.82
N TYR A 131 6.96 0.65 8.82
CA TYR A 131 7.44 1.89 8.21
C TYR A 131 8.56 2.57 9.03
N PRO A 132 8.48 2.66 10.38
CA PRO A 132 9.61 3.07 11.20
C PRO A 132 10.89 2.24 11.03
N ILE A 133 10.77 0.92 10.86
CA ILE A 133 11.91 0.05 10.53
C ILE A 133 12.48 0.41 9.16
N PHE A 134 11.63 0.65 8.16
CA PHE A 134 12.09 1.10 6.85
C PHE A 134 12.85 2.44 6.93
N LEU A 135 12.35 3.41 7.70
CA LEU A 135 13.03 4.68 7.91
C LEU A 135 14.35 4.54 8.67
N SER A 136 14.41 3.62 9.64
CA SER A 136 15.60 3.41 10.48
C SER A 136 16.80 2.92 9.67
N ILE A 137 16.57 2.23 8.54
CA ILE A 137 17.62 1.81 7.60
C ILE A 137 18.40 3.01 7.04
N PHE A 138 17.73 4.12 6.72
CA PHE A 138 18.41 5.31 6.17
C PHE A 138 19.35 5.93 7.19
N GLU A 139 18.90 6.06 8.44
CA GLU A 139 19.71 6.55 9.55
C GLU A 139 20.88 5.61 9.85
N TRP A 140 20.67 4.29 9.79
CA TRP A 140 21.75 3.31 9.94
C TRP A 140 22.82 3.41 8.85
N LEU A 141 22.40 3.76 7.62
CA LEU A 141 23.30 4.06 6.50
C LEU A 141 23.95 5.45 6.60
N GLY A 142 23.70 6.21 7.67
CA GLY A 142 24.22 7.56 7.87
C GLY A 142 23.57 8.62 6.96
N VAL A 143 22.42 8.30 6.37
CA VAL A 143 21.66 9.19 5.50
C VAL A 143 20.50 9.79 6.29
N SER A 144 20.15 11.05 6.00
CA SER A 144 19.00 11.70 6.64
C SER A 144 17.69 11.01 6.27
N THR A 145 16.76 10.92 7.23
CA THR A 145 15.43 10.28 7.04
C THR A 145 14.65 10.79 5.82
N PRO A 146 14.70 12.09 5.46
CA PRO A 146 14.04 12.57 4.24
C PRO A 146 14.59 12.00 2.93
N ALA A 147 15.78 11.40 2.93
CA ALA A 147 16.29 10.66 1.77
C ALA A 147 15.46 9.39 1.46
N ALA A 148 14.53 9.01 2.33
CA ALA A 148 13.53 7.99 2.04
C ALA A 148 12.57 8.40 0.91
N VAL A 149 12.33 9.70 0.69
CA VAL A 149 11.37 10.19 -0.32
C VAL A 149 11.73 9.72 -1.74
N PRO A 150 12.97 9.90 -2.24
CA PRO A 150 13.39 9.31 -3.52
C PRO A 150 13.14 7.80 -3.62
N THR A 151 13.40 7.03 -2.56
CA THR A 151 13.13 5.59 -2.54
C THR A 151 11.64 5.30 -2.63
N GLN A 152 10.79 6.08 -1.95
CA GLN A 152 9.33 5.97 -2.08
C GLN A 152 8.84 6.33 -3.48
N CYS A 153 9.41 7.34 -4.13
CA CYS A 153 9.11 7.67 -5.53
C CYS A 153 9.44 6.51 -6.47
N LEU A 154 10.55 5.80 -6.24
CA LEU A 154 10.91 4.59 -6.98
C LEU A 154 9.92 3.45 -6.72
N LEU A 155 9.58 3.19 -5.46
CA LEU A 155 8.61 2.15 -5.08
C LEU A 155 7.21 2.43 -5.68
N SER A 156 6.73 3.67 -5.59
CA SER A 156 5.47 4.10 -6.21
C SER A 156 5.52 3.99 -7.74
N GLY A 157 6.64 4.31 -8.37
CA GLY A 157 6.84 4.06 -9.81
C GLY A 157 6.82 2.56 -10.17
N LEU A 158 7.40 1.69 -9.35
CA LEU A 158 7.35 0.23 -9.52
C LEU A 158 5.94 -0.34 -9.36
N ASN A 159 5.07 0.32 -8.57
CA ASN A 159 3.66 -0.09 -8.45
C ASN A 159 2.94 -0.08 -9.80
N VAL A 160 3.36 0.76 -10.76
CA VAL A 160 2.82 0.75 -12.12
C VAL A 160 3.04 -0.60 -12.81
N LEU A 161 4.25 -1.17 -12.67
CA LEU A 161 4.55 -2.50 -13.20
C LEU A 161 3.73 -3.57 -12.50
N LEU A 162 3.63 -3.52 -11.18
CA LEU A 162 2.86 -4.51 -10.41
C LEU A 162 1.36 -4.46 -10.78
N VAL A 163 0.79 -3.27 -10.93
CA VAL A 163 -0.59 -3.08 -11.39
C VAL A 163 -0.78 -3.61 -12.81
N PHE A 164 0.17 -3.38 -13.71
CA PHE A 164 0.13 -3.98 -15.04
C PHE A 164 0.09 -5.51 -14.98
N LEU A 165 0.98 -6.13 -14.20
CA LEU A 165 1.05 -7.58 -14.05
C LEU A 165 -0.25 -8.15 -13.47
N LEU A 166 -0.75 -7.52 -12.40
CA LEU A 166 -1.99 -7.92 -11.75
C LEU A 166 -3.20 -7.79 -12.68
N ALA A 167 -3.35 -6.64 -13.36
CA ALA A 167 -4.45 -6.43 -14.30
C ALA A 167 -4.38 -7.38 -15.51
N ARG A 168 -3.16 -7.68 -16.00
CA ARG A 168 -2.96 -8.66 -17.07
C ARG A 168 -3.39 -10.05 -16.62
N HIS A 169 -3.05 -10.43 -15.40
CA HIS A 169 -3.42 -11.72 -14.82
C HIS A 169 -4.94 -11.84 -14.63
N LEU A 170 -5.58 -10.81 -14.08
CA LEU A 170 -7.02 -10.84 -13.77
C LEU A 170 -7.91 -10.70 -15.00
N LEU A 171 -7.54 -9.84 -15.96
CA LEU A 171 -8.40 -9.51 -17.11
C LEU A 171 -8.04 -10.30 -18.37
N ASN A 172 -6.89 -10.97 -18.39
CA ASN A 172 -6.34 -11.66 -19.57
C ASN A 172 -6.29 -10.75 -20.81
N HIS A 173 -6.11 -9.43 -20.61
CA HIS A 173 -6.21 -8.43 -21.69
C HIS A 173 -5.11 -7.36 -21.59
N ASN A 174 -4.18 -7.35 -22.55
CA ASN A 174 -3.01 -6.46 -22.52
C ASN A 174 -3.36 -4.97 -22.55
N LEU A 175 -4.34 -4.56 -23.36
CA LEU A 175 -4.74 -3.16 -23.44
C LEU A 175 -5.36 -2.66 -22.14
N ALA A 176 -6.17 -3.49 -21.47
CA ALA A 176 -6.78 -3.13 -20.19
C ALA A 176 -5.72 -3.03 -19.09
N ALA A 177 -4.76 -3.96 -19.07
CA ALA A 177 -3.60 -3.89 -18.19
C ALA A 177 -2.75 -2.63 -18.43
N MET A 178 -2.56 -2.25 -19.70
CA MET A 178 -1.83 -1.03 -20.05
C MET A 178 -2.59 0.23 -19.63
N ALA A 179 -3.90 0.26 -19.84
CA ALA A 179 -4.74 1.36 -19.38
C ALA A 179 -4.66 1.51 -17.85
N ALA A 180 -4.72 0.39 -17.10
CA ALA A 180 -4.55 0.41 -15.65
C ALA A 180 -3.18 0.96 -15.23
N ALA A 181 -2.11 0.54 -15.91
CA ALA A 181 -0.75 1.04 -15.68
C ALA A 181 -0.64 2.55 -15.92
N VAL A 182 -1.20 3.04 -17.04
CA VAL A 182 -1.21 4.48 -17.37
C VAL A 182 -1.99 5.27 -16.33
N ILE A 183 -3.17 4.80 -15.92
CA ILE A 183 -4.00 5.46 -14.90
C ILE A 183 -3.21 5.66 -13.61
N VAL A 184 -2.51 4.62 -13.13
CA VAL A 184 -1.69 4.70 -11.92
C VAL A 184 -0.45 5.58 -12.13
N ALA A 185 0.19 5.49 -13.30
CA ALA A 185 1.38 6.28 -13.62
C ALA A 185 1.13 7.79 -13.51
N VAL A 186 -0.06 8.25 -13.93
CA VAL A 186 -0.46 9.68 -13.97
C VAL A 186 -1.34 10.11 -12.80
N HIS A 187 -1.64 9.22 -11.85
CA HIS A 187 -2.60 9.50 -10.78
C HIS A 187 -2.07 10.60 -9.82
N PRO A 188 -2.69 11.80 -9.77
CA PRO A 188 -2.11 12.93 -9.04
C PRO A 188 -1.97 12.68 -7.54
N ALA A 189 -2.94 12.00 -6.91
CA ALA A 189 -2.88 11.76 -5.48
C ALA A 189 -1.75 10.78 -5.11
N ASP A 190 -1.42 9.83 -5.99
CA ASP A 190 -0.31 8.90 -5.75
C ASP A 190 1.04 9.59 -5.94
N ILE A 191 1.15 10.44 -6.98
CA ILE A 191 2.34 11.27 -7.22
C ILE A 191 2.63 12.20 -6.05
N LEU A 192 1.60 12.81 -5.45
CA LEU A 192 1.73 13.69 -4.30
C LEU A 192 1.98 12.91 -3.01
N ALA A 193 1.29 11.80 -2.78
CA ALA A 193 1.49 10.96 -1.61
C ALA A 193 2.93 10.41 -1.53
N SER A 194 3.56 10.12 -2.67
CA SER A 194 4.96 9.65 -2.70
C SER A 194 5.98 10.72 -2.28
N GLN A 195 5.57 11.99 -2.15
CA GLN A 195 6.44 13.10 -1.73
C GLN A 195 6.48 13.28 -0.21
N SER A 196 5.54 12.67 0.51
CA SER A 196 5.43 12.77 1.96
C SER A 196 6.10 11.56 2.63
N ILE A 197 6.64 11.76 3.84
CA ILE A 197 7.21 10.68 4.64
C ILE A 197 6.06 9.93 5.34
N LEU A 198 5.38 9.04 4.61
CA LEU A 198 4.24 8.28 5.11
C LEU A 198 4.28 6.81 4.67
N SER A 199 3.50 5.97 5.33
CA SER A 199 3.56 4.51 5.16
C SER A 199 2.98 3.98 3.84
N GLU A 200 2.17 4.77 3.14
CA GLU A 200 1.29 4.32 2.05
C GLU A 200 2.07 3.78 0.87
N SER A 201 3.17 4.44 0.47
CA SER A 201 3.98 4.02 -0.68
C SER A 201 4.58 2.63 -0.45
N LEU A 202 5.23 2.45 0.72
CA LEU A 202 5.83 1.16 1.10
C LEU A 202 4.76 0.07 1.25
N PHE A 203 3.68 0.37 1.97
CA PHE A 203 2.58 -0.57 2.19
C PHE A 203 1.98 -1.05 0.87
N THR A 204 1.66 -0.13 -0.04
CA THR A 204 1.06 -0.44 -1.34
C THR A 204 1.99 -1.31 -2.18
N SER A 205 3.30 -1.01 -2.19
CA SER A 205 4.28 -1.82 -2.93
C SER A 205 4.41 -3.24 -2.38
N LEU A 206 4.46 -3.39 -1.06
CA LEU A 206 4.52 -4.72 -0.44
C LEU A 206 3.23 -5.51 -0.66
N MET A 207 2.08 -4.85 -0.53
CA MET A 207 0.77 -5.47 -0.76
C MET A 207 0.64 -5.96 -2.21
N LEU A 208 0.91 -5.09 -3.19
CA LEU A 208 0.85 -5.46 -4.61
C LEU A 208 1.84 -6.58 -4.94
N SER A 209 3.06 -6.51 -4.40
CA SER A 209 4.07 -7.55 -4.60
C SER A 209 3.59 -8.89 -4.04
N GLY A 210 3.02 -8.89 -2.83
CA GLY A 210 2.48 -10.09 -2.20
C GLY A 210 1.34 -10.70 -3.01
N VAL A 211 0.42 -9.89 -3.53
CA VAL A 211 -0.68 -10.36 -4.38
C VAL A 211 -0.17 -10.92 -5.72
N CYS A 212 0.85 -10.30 -6.32
CA CYS A 212 1.45 -10.79 -7.57
C CYS A 212 2.24 -12.11 -7.41
N LEU A 213 2.66 -12.45 -6.19
CA LEU A 213 3.41 -13.67 -5.88
C LEU A 213 2.53 -14.83 -5.39
N ALA A 214 1.27 -14.56 -5.02
CA ALA A 214 0.30 -15.54 -4.53
C ALA A 214 -0.34 -16.31 -5.70
#